data_AF-A0A2B7GX12-F1
#
_entry.id   AF-A0A2B7GX12-F1
#
_cell.length_a   1.000
_cell.length_b   1.000
_cell.length_c   1.000
_cell.angle_alpha   90.00
_cell.angle_beta   90.00
_cell.angle_gamma   90.00
#
_symmetry.space_group_name_H-M   'P 1'
#
loop_
_entity.id
_entity.type
_entity.pdbx_description
1 polymer ?
#
loop_
_entity_poly.entity_id
_entity_poly.type
_entity_poly.pdbx_seq_one_letter_code
_entity_poly.pdbx_strand_id
1 'polypeptide(L)'
;MKLIDGDDLIGLVDQEGAEELVAEYIDFEPEGSEDDVSERGDDSALAQTQSERSTAPSGLETASTPSHTVTGDIQLPETVWKKGAIACTVGIWIAGIWMDALPAFVTDPLLFISWVGLPICLYKDSQATRDIVQWPQRRKLYIGIAAVPGLGLFVGPLYLLIRYAVQKEYLSVERNASRSTSPETGPDPSQAGTSTSISDPAAKSDIDNYTDATDHVKQLKREGEHDAAEELLLWCIGQAVAEARANNYSAPPKWYYEQLGITYRKEERYVDERMLLERYMYTCEYLGGEPREELVNRLGRAQQLAAQ
;
A
#
# COMPACT_ATOMS: atom_id res chain seq x y z
N MET A 1 -27.70 -23.89 -39.21
CA MET A 1 -26.75 -22.88 -38.69
C MET A 1 -27.44 -21.53 -38.79
N LYS A 2 -27.74 -20.88 -37.65
CA LYS A 2 -28.21 -19.49 -37.64
C LYS A 2 -26.97 -18.61 -37.74
N LEU A 3 -26.88 -17.82 -38.80
CA LEU A 3 -25.91 -16.74 -38.91
C LEU A 3 -26.40 -15.64 -37.97
N ILE A 4 -25.59 -15.33 -36.96
CA ILE A 4 -25.82 -14.18 -36.07
C ILE A 4 -25.31 -12.95 -36.81
N ASP A 5 -26.10 -11.89 -36.79
CA ASP A 5 -25.77 -10.61 -37.44
C ASP A 5 -24.65 -9.91 -36.66
N GLY A 6 -23.75 -9.22 -37.35
CA GLY A 6 -22.57 -8.61 -36.73
C GLY A 6 -22.92 -7.58 -35.64
N ASP A 7 -24.07 -6.92 -35.78
CA ASP A 7 -24.56 -5.92 -34.82
C ASP A 7 -25.11 -6.55 -33.53
N ASP A 8 -25.71 -7.75 -33.61
CA ASP A 8 -26.13 -8.51 -32.41
C ASP A 8 -24.91 -9.04 -31.64
N LEU A 9 -23.79 -9.26 -32.32
CA LEU A 9 -22.53 -9.65 -31.67
C LEU A 9 -21.95 -8.51 -30.82
N ILE A 10 -22.04 -7.26 -31.31
CA ILE A 10 -21.60 -6.06 -30.59
C ILE A 10 -22.44 -5.86 -29.33
N GLY A 11 -23.76 -6.07 -29.41
CA GLY A 11 -24.65 -6.01 -28.25
C GLY A 11 -24.36 -7.08 -27.18
N LEU A 12 -23.98 -8.29 -27.59
CA LEU A 12 -23.60 -9.36 -26.66
C LEU A 12 -22.22 -9.14 -26.02
N VAL A 13 -21.28 -8.50 -26.73
CA VAL A 13 -19.95 -8.15 -26.19
C VAL A 13 -20.06 -7.10 -25.08
N ASP A 14 -20.93 -6.11 -25.24
CA ASP A 14 -21.23 -5.09 -24.23
C ASP A 14 -21.95 -5.68 -23.00
N GLN A 15 -22.79 -6.71 -23.20
CA GLN A 15 -23.65 -7.25 -22.14
C GLN A 15 -22.99 -8.31 -21.26
N GLU A 16 -21.99 -9.05 -21.76
CA GLU A 16 -21.30 -10.13 -21.03
C GLU A 16 -19.90 -9.73 -20.52
N GLY A 17 -19.49 -8.46 -20.63
CA GLY A 17 -18.14 -8.06 -20.20
C GLY A 17 -17.02 -8.78 -20.96
N ALA A 18 -17.32 -9.19 -22.20
CA ALA A 18 -16.41 -9.96 -23.03
C ALA A 18 -15.18 -9.16 -23.51
N GLU A 19 -15.13 -7.85 -23.24
CA GLU A 19 -13.96 -7.00 -23.47
C GLU A 19 -12.72 -7.52 -22.75
N GLU A 20 -12.88 -8.13 -21.57
CA GLU A 20 -11.75 -8.69 -20.79
C GLU A 20 -11.25 -10.02 -21.37
N LEU A 21 -12.14 -10.85 -21.95
CA LEU A 21 -11.79 -12.07 -22.70
C LEU A 21 -11.14 -11.75 -24.06
N VAL A 22 -11.57 -10.65 -24.70
CA VAL A 22 -10.96 -10.16 -25.94
C VAL A 22 -9.58 -9.56 -25.66
N ALA A 23 -9.39 -8.86 -24.54
CA ALA A 23 -8.07 -8.41 -24.10
C ALA A 23 -7.13 -9.59 -23.76
N GLU A 24 -7.66 -10.68 -23.18
CA GLU A 24 -6.92 -11.93 -22.95
C GLU A 24 -6.57 -12.66 -24.27
N TYR A 25 -7.42 -12.57 -25.30
CA TYR A 25 -7.14 -13.17 -26.61
C TYR A 25 -6.25 -12.31 -27.53
N ILE A 26 -6.21 -10.99 -27.35
CA ILE A 26 -5.37 -10.08 -28.14
C ILE A 26 -3.91 -10.07 -27.67
N ASP A 27 -3.61 -10.52 -26.45
CA ASP A 27 -2.24 -10.66 -25.92
C ASP A 27 -1.54 -11.97 -26.36
N PHE A 28 -2.15 -12.75 -27.25
CA PHE A 28 -1.44 -13.80 -27.99
C PHE A 28 -0.69 -13.16 -29.17
N GLU A 29 0.53 -12.65 -28.90
CA GLU A 29 1.51 -12.44 -29.97
C GLU A 29 1.72 -13.79 -30.71
N PRO A 30 1.52 -13.87 -32.03
CA PRO A 30 1.94 -15.05 -32.77
C PRO A 30 3.46 -15.13 -32.71
N GLU A 31 3.98 -16.08 -31.95
CA GLU A 31 5.37 -16.51 -32.05
C GLU A 31 5.69 -16.80 -33.52
N GLY A 32 6.59 -15.98 -34.06
CA GLY A 32 7.54 -16.30 -35.13
C GLY A 32 7.02 -17.14 -36.30
N SER A 33 6.55 -16.48 -37.35
CA SER A 33 6.84 -16.94 -38.71
C SER A 33 7.96 -16.07 -39.27
N GLU A 34 9.18 -16.60 -39.20
CA GLU A 34 10.32 -16.16 -39.99
C GLU A 34 9.98 -16.36 -41.47
N ASP A 35 9.63 -15.29 -42.18
CA ASP A 35 9.66 -15.29 -43.64
C ASP A 35 10.65 -14.24 -44.14
N ASP A 36 11.80 -14.78 -44.48
CA ASP A 36 12.86 -14.32 -45.36
C ASP A 36 12.30 -13.60 -46.61
N VAL A 37 12.41 -12.27 -46.65
CA VAL A 37 12.27 -11.50 -47.90
C VAL A 37 13.48 -10.59 -48.06
N SER A 38 14.41 -11.13 -48.83
CA SER A 38 15.54 -10.45 -49.44
C SER A 38 15.12 -9.29 -50.36
N GLU A 39 15.91 -8.22 -50.25
CA GLU A 39 16.37 -7.30 -51.31
C GLU A 39 15.46 -6.23 -51.94
N ARG A 40 16.16 -5.11 -52.21
CA ARG A 40 15.93 -4.07 -53.25
C ARG A 40 15.13 -2.85 -52.78
N GLY A 41 15.59 -1.61 -52.86
CA GLY A 41 16.82 -1.00 -53.37
C GLY A 41 16.53 0.50 -53.55
N ASP A 42 17.61 1.28 -53.61
CA ASP A 42 17.72 2.64 -54.17
C ASP A 42 17.21 3.85 -53.35
N ASP A 43 18.21 4.61 -52.88
CA ASP A 43 18.43 6.03 -53.19
C ASP A 43 17.35 7.06 -52.87
N SER A 44 17.59 7.83 -51.80
CA SER A 44 17.58 9.29 -51.92
C SER A 44 18.39 9.98 -50.84
N ALA A 45 19.53 10.50 -51.28
CA ALA A 45 20.25 11.58 -50.65
C ALA A 45 19.36 12.81 -50.49
N LEU A 46 19.42 13.48 -49.35
CA LEU A 46 19.64 14.92 -49.31
C LEU A 46 20.26 15.31 -47.97
N ALA A 47 21.40 15.96 -48.08
CA ALA A 47 22.19 16.51 -47.01
C ALA A 47 21.48 17.70 -46.36
N GLN A 48 21.64 17.84 -45.04
CA GLN A 48 21.82 19.16 -44.45
C GLN A 48 22.78 19.11 -43.26
N THR A 49 23.57 20.16 -43.21
CA THR A 49 24.89 20.24 -42.60
C THR A 49 24.82 21.22 -41.42
N GLN A 50 25.50 20.84 -40.33
CA GLN A 50 26.34 21.67 -39.45
C GLN A 50 25.79 22.66 -38.41
N SER A 51 26.60 22.74 -37.34
CA SER A 51 26.81 23.80 -36.34
C SER A 51 25.85 23.85 -35.14
N GLU A 52 26.25 23.99 -33.88
CA GLU A 52 27.53 24.33 -33.21
C GLU A 52 27.44 23.81 -31.76
N ARG A 53 28.43 23.11 -31.23
CA ARG A 53 29.51 23.63 -30.36
C ARG A 53 29.04 24.40 -29.10
N SER A 54 29.32 23.81 -27.94
CA SER A 54 30.21 24.37 -26.89
C SER A 54 29.66 24.44 -25.45
N THR A 55 30.47 23.84 -24.57
CA THR A 55 30.88 24.33 -23.24
C THR A 55 30.08 23.88 -22.01
N ALA A 56 30.63 22.85 -21.37
CA ALA A 56 30.54 22.58 -19.93
C ALA A 56 31.21 23.68 -19.09
N PRO A 57 30.82 23.81 -17.81
CA PRO A 57 31.72 23.39 -16.73
C PRO A 57 30.97 22.59 -15.64
N SER A 58 31.46 21.42 -15.22
CA SER A 58 32.34 21.25 -14.05
C SER A 58 31.93 22.09 -12.83
N GLY A 59 31.15 21.47 -11.95
CA GLY A 59 30.92 21.89 -10.56
C GLY A 59 30.76 20.63 -9.72
N LEU A 60 31.86 20.23 -9.08
CA LEU A 60 32.02 19.07 -8.23
C LEU A 60 31.50 19.41 -6.83
N GLU A 61 30.37 18.84 -6.42
CA GLU A 61 29.99 18.77 -5.00
C GLU A 61 29.59 17.34 -4.64
N THR A 62 30.59 16.62 -4.13
CA THR A 62 30.45 15.33 -3.47
C THR A 62 29.71 15.53 -2.16
N ALA A 63 28.36 15.51 -2.22
CA ALA A 63 27.53 15.37 -1.03
C ALA A 63 27.40 13.89 -0.71
N SER A 64 28.18 13.44 0.28
CA SER A 64 28.06 12.12 0.90
C SER A 64 26.65 11.96 1.49
N THR A 65 25.75 11.31 0.76
CA THR A 65 24.46 10.86 1.30
C THR A 65 24.73 9.77 2.33
N PRO A 66 24.36 9.94 3.60
CA PRO A 66 24.51 8.89 4.60
C PRO A 66 23.54 7.75 4.27
N SER A 67 24.09 6.64 3.78
CA SER A 67 23.41 5.35 3.71
C SER A 67 23.10 4.89 5.14
N HIS A 68 21.95 5.30 5.65
CA HIS A 68 21.37 4.67 6.83
C HIS A 68 20.83 3.31 6.39
N THR A 69 21.64 2.27 6.58
CA THR A 69 21.18 0.88 6.59
C THR A 69 20.20 0.75 7.77
N VAL A 70 18.92 1.00 7.51
CA VAL A 70 17.83 0.80 8.47
C VAL A 70 17.51 -0.69 8.47
N THR A 71 18.39 -1.49 9.08
CA THR A 71 18.05 -2.82 9.58
C THR A 71 17.48 -2.63 10.99
N GLY A 72 16.36 -1.93 11.06
CA GLY A 72 15.65 -1.68 12.31
C GLY A 72 14.29 -2.32 12.21
N ASP A 73 14.04 -3.32 13.06
CA ASP A 73 12.68 -3.80 13.38
C ASP A 73 11.72 -2.61 13.30
N ILE A 74 10.66 -2.72 12.51
CA ILE A 74 9.63 -1.67 12.43
C ILE A 74 8.74 -1.82 13.67
N GLN A 75 9.34 -1.75 14.85
CA GLN A 75 8.62 -1.52 16.07
C GLN A 75 8.05 -0.11 15.97
N LEU A 76 6.72 -0.02 15.78
CA LEU A 76 6.02 1.26 15.87
C LEU A 76 6.54 1.99 17.10
N PRO A 77 7.14 3.19 16.94
CA PRO A 77 7.85 3.84 18.01
C PRO A 77 6.93 3.93 19.22
N GLU A 78 7.39 3.39 20.36
CA GLU A 78 6.68 3.56 21.61
C GLU A 78 6.67 5.06 21.93
N THR A 79 5.61 5.74 21.53
CA THR A 79 5.45 7.16 21.79
C THR A 79 5.28 7.35 23.31
N VAL A 80 5.98 8.32 23.89
CA VAL A 80 5.77 8.73 25.28
C VAL A 80 4.28 9.05 25.54
N TRP A 81 3.58 9.50 24.51
CA TRP A 81 2.15 9.78 24.51
C TRP A 81 1.27 8.53 24.66
N LYS A 82 1.67 7.36 24.14
CA LYS A 82 0.98 6.07 24.39
C LYS A 82 0.97 5.76 25.88
N LYS A 83 2.14 5.88 26.52
CA LYS A 83 2.32 5.64 27.96
C LYS A 83 1.51 6.64 28.79
N GLY A 84 1.49 7.91 28.36
CA GLY A 84 0.64 8.95 28.94
C GLY A 84 -0.86 8.63 28.86
N ALA A 85 -1.34 8.19 27.69
CA ALA A 85 -2.74 7.80 27.50
C ALA A 85 -3.13 6.61 28.40
N ILE A 86 -2.26 5.59 28.50
CA ILE A 86 -2.46 4.43 29.40
C ILE A 86 -2.47 4.87 30.87
N ALA A 87 -1.53 5.73 31.28
CA ALA A 87 -1.49 6.23 32.66
C ALA A 87 -2.76 7.01 33.01
N CYS A 88 -3.26 7.85 32.10
CA CYS A 88 -4.49 8.61 32.33
C CYS A 88 -5.73 7.71 32.36
N THR A 89 -5.83 6.68 31.50
CA THR A 89 -6.96 5.75 31.56
C THR A 89 -6.97 4.97 32.88
N VAL A 90 -5.83 4.42 33.29
CA VAL A 90 -5.70 3.72 34.58
C VAL A 90 -6.00 4.66 35.74
N GLY A 91 -5.56 5.92 35.69
CA GLY A 91 -5.88 6.94 36.70
C GLY A 91 -7.37 7.18 36.87
N ILE A 92 -8.13 7.28 35.77
CA ILE A 92 -9.60 7.42 35.81
C ILE A 92 -10.26 6.18 36.43
N TRP A 93 -9.78 4.97 36.10
CA TRP A 93 -10.30 3.74 36.66
C TRP A 93 -10.02 3.59 38.16
N ILE A 94 -8.80 3.90 38.60
CA ILE A 94 -8.43 3.88 40.02
C ILE A 94 -9.29 4.88 40.80
N ALA A 95 -9.43 6.12 40.29
CA ALA A 95 -10.27 7.13 40.92
C ALA A 95 -11.74 6.69 40.97
N GLY A 96 -12.26 6.09 39.90
CA GLY A 96 -13.66 5.62 39.82
C GLY A 96 -13.99 4.42 40.71
N ILE A 97 -13.08 3.44 40.80
CA ILE A 97 -13.31 2.23 41.62
C ILE A 97 -13.09 2.50 43.11
N TRP A 98 -12.12 3.36 43.46
CA TRP A 98 -11.69 3.59 44.86
C TRP A 98 -12.18 4.92 45.44
N MET A 99 -13.24 5.50 44.88
CA MET A 99 -13.78 6.81 45.29
C MET A 99 -14.09 6.89 46.79
N ASP A 100 -14.54 5.77 47.40
CA ASP A 100 -14.91 5.73 48.82
C ASP A 100 -13.72 5.49 49.78
N ALA A 101 -12.58 5.05 49.26
CA ALA A 101 -11.44 4.62 50.07
C ALA A 101 -10.33 5.68 50.16
N LEU A 102 -10.30 6.62 49.22
CA LEU A 102 -9.26 7.65 49.12
C LEU A 102 -9.77 9.01 49.64
N PRO A 103 -8.93 9.82 50.29
CA PRO A 103 -9.30 11.17 50.69
C PRO A 103 -9.60 12.06 49.47
N ALA A 104 -10.60 12.95 49.60
CA ALA A 104 -11.02 13.87 48.54
C ALA A 104 -9.86 14.70 47.95
N PHE A 105 -8.89 15.09 48.78
CA PHE A 105 -7.72 15.88 48.34
C PHE A 105 -6.79 15.11 47.39
N VAL A 106 -6.91 13.77 47.30
CA VAL A 106 -6.15 12.92 46.37
C VAL A 106 -6.99 12.59 45.14
N THR A 107 -8.27 12.24 45.33
CA THR A 107 -9.15 11.82 44.23
C THR A 107 -9.45 12.95 43.25
N ASP A 108 -9.76 14.14 43.77
CA ASP A 108 -10.19 15.28 42.97
C ASP A 108 -9.11 15.77 41.98
N PRO A 109 -7.84 16.01 42.40
CA PRO A 109 -6.80 16.41 41.47
C PRO A 109 -6.42 15.27 40.51
N LEU A 110 -6.46 14.01 40.95
CA LEU A 110 -6.09 12.88 40.11
C LEU A 110 -7.12 12.64 39.00
N LEU A 111 -8.40 12.82 39.31
CA LEU A 111 -9.49 12.82 38.34
C LEU A 111 -9.34 13.99 37.36
N PHE A 112 -9.07 15.19 37.85
CA PHE A 112 -8.89 16.38 37.01
C PHE A 112 -7.69 16.25 36.04
N ILE A 113 -6.53 15.83 36.57
CA ILE A 113 -5.31 15.63 35.77
C ILE A 113 -5.55 14.55 34.72
N SER A 114 -6.20 13.45 35.07
CA SER A 114 -6.48 12.38 34.11
C SER A 114 -7.52 12.82 33.07
N TRP A 115 -8.52 13.60 33.46
CA TRP A 115 -9.56 14.13 32.56
C TRP A 115 -8.99 15.12 31.54
N VAL A 116 -8.12 16.05 31.93
CA VAL A 116 -7.46 16.98 30.99
C VAL A 116 -6.32 16.31 30.24
N GLY A 117 -5.56 15.44 30.91
CA GLY A 117 -4.39 14.77 30.37
C GLY A 117 -4.74 13.79 29.23
N LEU A 118 -5.87 13.08 29.35
CA LEU A 118 -6.27 12.07 28.38
C LEU A 118 -6.54 12.64 26.97
N PRO A 119 -7.36 13.70 26.77
CA PRO A 119 -7.53 14.35 25.47
C PRO A 119 -6.22 14.87 24.88
N ILE A 120 -5.34 15.46 25.70
CA ILE A 120 -4.04 15.99 25.25
C ILE A 120 -3.13 14.86 24.77
N CYS A 121 -3.04 13.77 25.54
CA CYS A 121 -2.24 12.60 25.17
C CYS A 121 -2.77 11.97 23.89
N LEU A 122 -4.09 11.77 23.78
CA LEU A 122 -4.74 11.25 22.57
C LEU A 122 -4.46 12.13 21.35
N TYR A 123 -4.55 13.45 21.50
CA TYR A 123 -4.26 14.38 20.42
C TYR A 123 -2.80 14.29 19.96
N LYS A 124 -1.84 14.35 20.89
CA LYS A 124 -0.41 14.29 20.56
C LYS A 124 0.00 12.94 19.99
N ASP A 125 -0.55 11.86 20.51
CA ASP A 125 -0.33 10.51 20.01
C ASP A 125 -0.89 10.32 18.59
N SER A 126 -2.07 10.88 18.31
CA SER A 126 -2.68 10.88 16.98
C SER A 126 -1.89 11.71 15.95
N GLN A 127 -1.14 12.73 16.39
CA GLN A 127 -0.24 13.46 15.52
C GLN A 127 1.03 12.67 15.21
N ALA A 128 1.62 12.04 16.23
CA ALA A 128 2.83 11.23 16.06
C ALA A 128 2.62 10.00 15.17
N THR A 129 1.40 9.46 15.18
CA THR A 129 1.02 8.29 14.36
C THR A 129 0.37 8.66 13.03
N ARG A 130 0.35 9.95 12.65
CA ARG A 130 -0.39 10.44 11.48
C ARG A 130 0.10 9.84 10.17
N ASP A 131 1.41 9.58 10.07
CA ASP A 131 2.02 9.07 8.84
C ASP A 131 1.83 7.55 8.67
N ILE A 132 1.53 6.84 9.77
CA ILE A 132 1.45 5.37 9.77
C ILE A 132 -0.01 4.91 9.78
N VAL A 133 -0.85 5.57 10.59
CA VAL A 133 -2.25 5.18 10.78
C VAL A 133 -3.14 6.29 10.23
N GLN A 134 -3.85 5.99 9.14
CA GLN A 134 -4.96 6.80 8.68
C GLN A 134 -6.14 6.63 9.64
N TRP A 135 -6.06 7.29 10.80
CA TRP A 135 -7.19 7.35 11.72
C TRP A 135 -8.42 7.87 10.97
N PRO A 136 -9.59 7.24 11.15
CA PRO A 136 -10.80 7.61 10.42
C PRO A 136 -11.08 9.11 10.55
N GLN A 137 -11.74 9.70 9.55
CA GLN A 137 -12.09 11.13 9.38
C GLN A 137 -12.62 11.85 10.64
N ARG A 138 -12.92 11.13 11.72
CA ARG A 138 -13.51 11.60 12.97
C ARG A 138 -12.50 11.83 14.10
N ARG A 139 -11.24 12.19 13.83
CA ARG A 139 -10.24 12.52 14.89
C ARG A 139 -10.74 13.56 15.89
N LYS A 140 -11.36 14.63 15.38
CA LYS A 140 -11.94 15.71 16.19
C LYS A 140 -13.08 15.20 17.07
N LEU A 141 -13.82 14.19 16.62
CA LEU A 141 -14.90 13.58 17.38
C LEU A 141 -14.35 12.82 18.59
N TYR A 142 -13.30 12.01 18.43
CA TYR A 142 -12.70 11.28 19.56
C TYR A 142 -12.19 12.23 20.65
N ILE A 143 -11.52 13.31 20.24
CA ILE A 143 -11.01 14.33 21.18
C ILE A 143 -12.20 15.05 21.85
N GLY A 144 -13.24 15.39 21.10
CA GLY A 144 -14.43 16.04 21.63
C GLY A 144 -15.19 15.16 22.63
N ILE A 145 -15.37 13.87 22.33
CA ILE A 145 -16.03 12.92 23.23
C ILE A 145 -15.16 12.66 24.48
N ALA A 146 -13.84 12.56 24.33
CA ALA A 146 -12.92 12.39 25.46
C ALA A 146 -12.93 13.58 26.43
N ALA A 147 -13.26 14.78 25.96
CA ALA A 147 -13.37 15.97 26.80
C ALA A 147 -14.65 15.98 27.66
N VAL A 148 -15.64 15.14 27.37
CA VAL A 148 -16.86 15.05 28.20
C VAL A 148 -16.58 14.16 29.42
N PRO A 149 -16.78 14.66 30.65
CA PRO A 149 -16.62 13.85 31.86
C PRO A 149 -17.45 12.56 31.79
N GLY A 150 -16.88 11.45 32.25
CA GLY A 150 -17.52 10.12 32.22
C GLY A 150 -17.37 9.36 30.90
N LEU A 151 -17.46 10.02 29.74
CA LEU A 151 -17.26 9.36 28.44
C LEU A 151 -15.81 8.93 28.21
N GLY A 152 -14.84 9.66 28.78
CA GLY A 152 -13.42 9.33 28.70
C GLY A 152 -13.07 7.91 29.17
N LEU A 153 -13.90 7.32 30.06
CA LEU A 153 -13.71 5.97 30.60
C LEU A 153 -13.87 4.89 29.52
N PHE A 154 -14.69 5.15 28.49
CA PHE A 154 -14.88 4.26 27.35
C PHE A 154 -13.97 4.63 26.18
N VAL A 155 -13.77 5.92 25.94
CA VAL A 155 -12.99 6.40 24.78
C VAL A 155 -11.53 6.00 24.86
N GLY A 156 -10.91 6.09 26.05
CA GLY A 156 -9.50 5.72 26.23
C GLY A 156 -9.20 4.25 25.91
N PRO A 157 -9.90 3.28 26.53
CA PRO A 157 -9.75 1.86 26.20
C PRO A 157 -10.09 1.53 24.75
N LEU A 158 -11.17 2.10 24.20
CA LEU A 158 -11.55 1.89 22.80
C LEU A 158 -10.45 2.37 21.85
N TYR A 159 -9.87 3.55 22.12
CA TYR A 159 -8.74 4.07 21.36
C TYR A 159 -7.54 3.12 21.40
N LEU A 160 -7.19 2.61 22.59
CA LEU A 160 -6.09 1.68 22.76
C LEU A 160 -6.35 0.34 22.06
N LEU A 161 -7.59 -0.15 22.04
CA LEU A 161 -7.98 -1.36 21.31
C LEU A 161 -7.87 -1.18 19.81
N ILE A 162 -8.35 -0.05 19.26
CA ILE A 162 -8.20 0.25 17.83
C ILE A 162 -6.72 0.33 17.48
N ARG A 163 -5.92 1.05 18.29
CA ARG A 163 -4.48 1.13 18.07
C ARG A 163 -3.81 -0.24 18.12
N TYR A 164 -4.22 -1.09 19.06
CA TYR A 164 -3.69 -2.45 19.20
C TYR A 164 -4.09 -3.35 18.03
N ALA A 165 -5.33 -3.25 17.53
CA ALA A 165 -5.80 -4.00 16.37
C ALA A 165 -4.97 -3.66 15.13
N VAL A 166 -4.76 -2.36 14.88
CA VAL A 166 -3.90 -1.88 13.79
C VAL A 166 -2.47 -2.41 13.96
N GLN A 167 -1.89 -2.32 15.16
CA GLN A 167 -0.55 -2.87 15.43
C GLN A 167 -0.48 -4.38 15.16
N LYS A 168 -1.54 -5.13 15.50
CA LYS A 168 -1.59 -6.58 15.30
C LYS A 168 -1.56 -6.94 13.81
N GLU A 169 -2.25 -6.18 12.96
CA GLU A 169 -2.21 -6.35 11.51
C GLU A 169 -0.81 -6.11 10.94
N TYR A 170 -0.15 -5.02 11.34
CA TYR A 170 1.23 -4.76 10.94
C TYR A 170 2.18 -5.86 11.40
N LEU A 171 2.07 -6.31 12.65
CA LEU A 171 2.90 -7.40 13.17
C LEU A 171 2.59 -8.75 12.51
N SER A 172 1.38 -8.99 12.01
CA SER A 172 1.10 -10.20 11.23
C SER A 172 1.77 -10.17 9.86
N VAL A 173 1.78 -9.02 9.19
CA VAL A 173 2.50 -8.85 7.92
C VAL A 173 4.00 -9.04 8.14
N GLU A 174 4.58 -8.40 9.16
CA GLU A 174 6.00 -8.51 9.46
C GLU A 174 6.41 -9.92 9.95
N ARG A 175 5.56 -10.59 10.73
CA ARG A 175 5.80 -11.98 11.14
C ARG A 175 5.74 -12.93 9.96
N ASN A 176 4.82 -12.74 9.02
CA ASN A 176 4.76 -13.55 7.81
C ASN A 176 6.04 -13.32 6.98
N ALA A 177 6.49 -12.08 6.84
CA ALA A 177 7.77 -11.76 6.21
C ALA A 177 8.98 -12.38 6.95
N SER A 178 8.98 -12.38 8.29
CA SER A 178 10.06 -12.91 9.13
C SER A 178 10.08 -14.45 9.20
N ARG A 179 8.92 -15.09 9.08
CA ARG A 179 8.83 -16.56 9.08
C ARG A 179 9.36 -17.14 7.78
N SER A 180 9.27 -16.38 6.70
CA SER A 180 9.85 -16.72 5.40
C SER A 180 11.38 -16.54 5.37
N THR A 181 11.98 -15.78 6.30
CA THR A 181 13.45 -15.59 6.41
C THR A 181 14.13 -16.47 7.46
N SER A 182 13.44 -17.48 8.02
CA SER A 182 14.10 -18.38 8.98
C SER A 182 15.20 -19.17 8.26
N PRO A 183 16.46 -19.12 8.73
CA PRO A 183 17.57 -19.77 8.05
C PRO A 183 17.35 -21.27 8.08
N GLU A 184 16.91 -21.81 6.95
CA GLU A 184 16.78 -23.24 6.76
C GLU A 184 18.17 -23.84 7.00
N THR A 185 18.23 -24.70 8.03
CA THR A 185 19.45 -25.35 8.48
C THR A 185 19.94 -26.27 7.36
N GLY A 186 20.86 -25.73 6.56
CA GLY A 186 21.82 -26.40 5.67
C GLY A 186 21.38 -27.71 5.01
N PRO A 187 20.98 -27.70 3.73
CA PRO A 187 20.95 -28.92 2.95
C PRO A 187 22.39 -29.35 2.59
N ASP A 188 22.64 -30.62 2.88
CA ASP A 188 23.76 -31.46 2.45
C ASP A 188 24.20 -31.15 0.99
N PRO A 189 25.48 -30.86 0.71
CA PRO A 189 25.96 -30.32 -0.58
C PRO A 189 25.94 -31.28 -1.78
N SER A 190 24.96 -32.17 -1.92
CA SER A 190 24.96 -33.22 -2.95
C SER A 190 23.75 -33.26 -3.89
N GLN A 191 23.08 -32.15 -4.17
CA GLN A 191 22.14 -32.08 -5.30
C GLN A 191 22.32 -30.81 -6.14
N ALA A 192 23.04 -30.98 -7.25
CA ALA A 192 23.12 -30.02 -8.34
C ALA A 192 21.87 -30.16 -9.22
N GLY A 193 20.88 -29.31 -8.98
CA GLY A 193 19.69 -29.15 -9.80
C GLY A 193 19.12 -27.76 -9.56
N THR A 194 19.47 -26.82 -10.44
CA THR A 194 19.12 -25.41 -10.36
C THR A 194 17.61 -25.23 -10.52
N SER A 195 16.89 -25.17 -9.41
CA SER A 195 15.51 -24.71 -9.35
C SER A 195 15.46 -23.63 -8.29
N THR A 196 15.66 -22.39 -8.72
CA THR A 196 15.52 -21.19 -7.90
C THR A 196 14.06 -21.12 -7.45
N SER A 197 13.79 -21.50 -6.21
CA SER A 197 12.47 -21.36 -5.59
C SER A 197 12.29 -19.88 -5.24
N ILE A 198 11.34 -19.24 -5.91
CA ILE A 198 11.10 -17.78 -5.90
C ILE A 198 10.39 -17.30 -4.62
N SER A 199 9.94 -18.22 -3.76
CA SER A 199 9.23 -17.92 -2.52
C SER A 199 10.14 -17.43 -1.39
N ASP A 200 11.44 -17.27 -1.65
CA ASP A 200 12.42 -16.79 -0.69
C ASP A 200 12.31 -15.26 -0.56
N PRO A 201 11.96 -14.68 0.61
CA PRO A 201 11.93 -13.23 0.81
C PRO A 201 13.30 -12.57 0.61
N ALA A 202 14.37 -13.36 0.52
CA ALA A 202 15.68 -12.92 0.07
C ALA A 202 15.70 -12.51 -1.41
N ALA A 203 14.84 -13.08 -2.28
CA ALA A 203 14.69 -12.62 -3.66
C ALA A 203 14.11 -11.19 -3.75
N LYS A 204 13.53 -10.68 -2.66
CA LYS A 204 13.12 -9.27 -2.54
C LYS A 204 14.33 -8.33 -2.40
N SER A 205 15.51 -8.82 -2.01
CA SER A 205 16.70 -7.97 -1.83
C SER A 205 17.35 -7.52 -3.14
N ASP A 206 16.99 -8.13 -4.26
CA ASP A 206 17.59 -7.80 -5.56
C ASP A 206 16.79 -6.71 -6.31
N ILE A 207 15.60 -6.35 -5.81
CA ILE A 207 14.77 -5.32 -6.43
C ILE A 207 14.99 -3.99 -5.69
N ASP A 208 16.03 -3.25 -6.12
CA ASP A 208 16.35 -1.93 -5.56
C ASP A 208 15.28 -0.87 -5.91
N ASN A 209 14.55 -1.07 -7.01
CA ASN A 209 13.56 -0.12 -7.50
C ASN A 209 12.23 -0.81 -7.83
N TYR A 210 11.12 -0.22 -7.38
CA TYR A 210 9.77 -0.74 -7.61
C TYR A 210 9.38 -0.79 -9.09
N THR A 211 10.03 -0.03 -9.97
CA THR A 211 9.83 -0.12 -11.42
C THR A 211 10.25 -1.48 -11.99
N ASP A 212 11.27 -2.08 -11.40
CA ASP A 212 11.86 -3.34 -11.87
C ASP A 212 11.06 -4.54 -11.35
N ALA A 213 10.22 -4.33 -10.33
CA ALA A 213 9.31 -5.33 -9.78
C ALA A 213 8.21 -5.77 -10.76
N THR A 214 7.97 -5.01 -11.85
CA THR A 214 6.86 -5.29 -12.77
C THR A 214 6.97 -6.65 -13.44
N ASP A 215 8.18 -7.06 -13.84
CA ASP A 215 8.41 -8.37 -14.46
C ASP A 215 8.31 -9.50 -13.44
N HIS A 216 8.74 -9.27 -12.20
CA HIS A 216 8.58 -10.23 -11.10
C HIS A 216 7.10 -10.43 -10.75
N VAL A 217 6.30 -9.36 -10.69
CA VAL A 217 4.84 -9.46 -10.50
C VAL A 217 4.21 -10.29 -11.63
N LYS A 218 4.60 -10.06 -12.88
CA LYS A 218 4.10 -10.87 -14.01
C LYS A 218 4.48 -12.34 -13.85
N GLN A 219 5.72 -12.63 -13.45
CA GLN A 219 6.19 -13.98 -13.24
C GLN A 219 5.42 -14.70 -12.13
N LEU A 220 5.29 -14.07 -10.95
CA LEU A 220 4.51 -14.62 -9.82
C LEU A 220 3.06 -14.90 -10.21
N LYS A 221 2.44 -14.01 -11.01
CA LYS A 221 1.09 -14.21 -11.52
C LYS A 221 0.99 -15.39 -12.51
N ARG A 222 2.02 -15.63 -13.32
CA ARG A 222 2.08 -16.80 -14.23
C ARG A 222 2.26 -18.11 -13.46
N GLU A 223 3.00 -18.07 -12.36
CA GLU A 223 3.25 -19.23 -11.49
C GLU A 223 2.07 -19.54 -10.56
N GLY A 224 1.05 -18.67 -10.52
CA GLY A 224 -0.10 -18.81 -9.63
C GLY A 224 0.20 -18.46 -8.18
N GLU A 225 1.34 -17.84 -7.89
CA GLU A 225 1.72 -17.37 -6.55
C GLU A 225 1.04 -16.01 -6.26
N HIS A 226 -0.29 -16.02 -6.13
CA HIS A 226 -1.09 -14.81 -5.95
C HIS A 226 -0.77 -14.06 -4.64
N ASP A 227 -0.52 -14.77 -3.54
CA ASP A 227 -0.15 -14.18 -2.25
C ASP A 227 1.17 -13.39 -2.34
N ALA A 228 2.19 -13.98 -2.99
CA ALA A 228 3.48 -13.33 -3.19
C ALA A 228 3.37 -12.11 -4.13
N ALA A 229 2.57 -12.23 -5.19
CA ALA A 229 2.28 -11.11 -6.09
C ALA A 229 1.56 -9.97 -5.36
N GLU A 230 0.59 -10.27 -4.48
CA GLU A 230 -0.09 -9.29 -3.64
C GLU A 230 0.89 -8.55 -2.73
N GLU A 231 1.76 -9.28 -2.03
CA GLU A 231 2.75 -8.67 -1.14
C GLU A 231 3.71 -7.73 -1.90
N LEU A 232 4.20 -8.18 -3.06
CA LEU A 232 5.08 -7.37 -3.91
C LEU A 232 4.36 -6.12 -4.43
N LEU A 233 3.12 -6.24 -4.90
CA LEU A 233 2.32 -5.12 -5.37
C LEU A 233 2.04 -4.09 -4.27
N LEU A 234 1.71 -4.54 -3.06
CA LEU A 234 1.52 -3.65 -1.90
C LEU A 234 2.81 -2.90 -1.54
N TRP A 235 3.96 -3.57 -1.62
CA TRP A 235 5.26 -2.92 -1.43
C TRP A 235 5.53 -1.87 -2.52
N CYS A 236 5.29 -2.21 -3.80
CA CYS A 236 5.45 -1.27 -4.91
C CYS A 236 4.56 -0.03 -4.75
N ILE A 237 3.30 -0.21 -4.33
CA ILE A 237 2.40 0.91 -4.02
C ILE A 237 2.98 1.81 -2.93
N GLY A 238 3.53 1.23 -1.86
CA GLY A 238 4.17 1.98 -0.77
C GLY A 238 5.34 2.85 -1.28
N GLN A 239 6.24 2.27 -2.07
CA GLN A 239 7.38 2.98 -2.65
C GLN A 239 6.93 4.08 -3.63
N ALA A 240 6.00 3.77 -4.52
CA ALA A 240 5.55 4.71 -5.53
C ALA A 240 4.82 5.92 -4.94
N VAL A 241 4.09 5.75 -3.84
CA VAL A 241 3.49 6.87 -3.10
C VAL A 241 4.55 7.71 -2.37
N ALA A 242 5.56 7.07 -1.78
CA ALA A 242 6.66 7.76 -1.13
C ALA A 242 7.45 8.62 -2.13
N GLU A 243 7.74 8.08 -3.32
CA GLU A 243 8.39 8.80 -4.41
C GLU A 243 7.52 9.95 -4.92
N ALA A 244 6.22 9.71 -5.17
CA ALA A 244 5.30 10.76 -5.62
C ALA A 244 5.26 11.94 -4.65
N ARG A 245 5.30 11.66 -3.34
CA ARG A 245 5.38 12.68 -2.29
C ARG A 245 6.71 13.44 -2.32
N ALA A 246 7.84 12.73 -2.48
CA ALA A 246 9.16 13.36 -2.51
C ALA A 246 9.35 14.28 -3.73
N ASN A 247 8.78 13.89 -4.88
CA ASN A 247 8.92 14.61 -6.14
C ASN A 247 7.75 15.57 -6.44
N ASN A 248 6.77 15.71 -5.54
CA ASN A 248 5.54 16.49 -5.73
C ASN A 248 4.75 16.08 -7.00
N TYR A 249 4.69 14.78 -7.29
CA TYR A 249 3.79 14.25 -8.31
C TYR A 249 2.35 14.31 -7.82
N SER A 250 1.43 14.60 -8.74
CA SER A 250 0.01 14.75 -8.43
C SER A 250 -0.70 13.41 -8.18
N ALA A 251 -0.15 12.30 -8.66
CA ALA A 251 -0.70 10.96 -8.44
C ALA A 251 0.39 9.88 -8.51
N PRO A 252 0.23 8.76 -7.79
CA PRO A 252 1.11 7.61 -7.97
C PRO A 252 0.80 6.88 -9.29
N PRO A 253 1.76 6.10 -9.83
CA PRO A 253 1.54 5.21 -10.96
C PRO A 253 0.33 4.29 -10.78
N LYS A 254 -0.59 4.27 -11.76
CA LYS A 254 -1.84 3.49 -11.68
C LYS A 254 -1.63 1.97 -11.74
N TRP A 255 -0.57 1.53 -12.42
CA TRP A 255 -0.37 0.13 -12.82
C TRP A 255 -0.41 -0.84 -11.63
N TYR A 256 0.24 -0.51 -10.50
CA TYR A 256 0.26 -1.40 -9.34
C TYR A 256 -1.12 -1.57 -8.68
N TYR A 257 -1.90 -0.49 -8.60
CA TYR A 257 -3.27 -0.54 -8.07
C TYR A 257 -4.18 -1.35 -9.00
N GLU A 258 -4.01 -1.20 -10.30
CA GLU A 258 -4.76 -1.94 -11.31
C GLU A 258 -4.45 -3.45 -11.24
N GLN A 259 -3.17 -3.83 -11.22
CA GLN A 259 -2.76 -5.23 -11.14
C GLN A 259 -3.24 -5.90 -9.87
N LEU A 260 -3.17 -5.21 -8.73
CA LEU A 260 -3.64 -5.75 -7.45
C LEU A 260 -5.17 -5.85 -7.41
N GLY A 261 -5.88 -4.86 -7.97
CA GLY A 261 -7.33 -4.92 -8.15
C GLY A 261 -7.78 -6.08 -9.04
N ILE A 262 -6.99 -6.44 -10.06
CA ILE A 262 -7.26 -7.63 -10.90
C ILE A 262 -7.09 -8.90 -10.07
N THR A 263 -6.03 -9.03 -9.27
CA THR A 263 -5.82 -10.18 -8.39
C THR A 263 -7.00 -10.36 -7.42
N TYR A 264 -7.40 -9.29 -6.72
CA TYR A 264 -8.54 -9.36 -5.80
C TYR A 264 -9.86 -9.73 -6.48
N ARG A 265 -10.10 -9.23 -7.70
CA ARG A 265 -11.32 -9.59 -8.44
C ARG A 265 -11.35 -11.07 -8.82
N LYS A 266 -10.21 -11.63 -9.24
CA LYS A 266 -10.09 -13.05 -9.60
C LYS A 266 -10.33 -13.97 -8.40
N GLU A 267 -10.00 -13.50 -7.20
CA GLU A 267 -10.22 -14.21 -5.93
C GLU A 267 -11.59 -13.90 -5.27
N GLU A 268 -12.47 -13.18 -5.97
CA GLU A 268 -13.78 -12.74 -5.44
C GLU A 268 -13.68 -11.87 -4.16
N ARG A 269 -12.51 -11.28 -3.90
CA ARG A 269 -12.24 -10.39 -2.76
C ARG A 269 -12.66 -8.95 -3.05
N TYR A 270 -13.94 -8.74 -3.38
CA TYR A 270 -14.45 -7.43 -3.80
C TYR A 270 -14.35 -6.35 -2.72
N VAL A 271 -14.40 -6.73 -1.44
CA VAL A 271 -14.20 -5.79 -0.32
C VAL A 271 -12.78 -5.23 -0.32
N ASP A 272 -11.78 -6.06 -0.61
CA ASP A 272 -10.37 -5.66 -0.64
C ASP A 272 -10.09 -4.81 -1.89
N GLU A 273 -10.66 -5.17 -3.05
CA GLU A 273 -10.63 -4.35 -4.27
C GLU A 273 -11.20 -2.96 -4.01
N ARG A 274 -12.36 -2.87 -3.35
CA ARG A 274 -12.95 -1.57 -2.97
C ARG A 274 -12.02 -0.76 -2.07
N MET A 275 -11.49 -1.37 -1.01
CA MET A 275 -10.59 -0.67 -0.08
C MET A 275 -9.31 -0.17 -0.79
N LEU A 276 -8.75 -0.97 -1.70
CA LEU A 276 -7.59 -0.60 -2.50
C LEU A 276 -7.88 0.62 -3.38
N LEU A 277 -9.01 0.62 -4.08
CA LEU A 277 -9.38 1.70 -4.98
C LEU A 277 -9.75 2.99 -4.22
N GLU A 278 -10.45 2.88 -3.09
CA GLU A 278 -10.69 4.01 -2.19
C GLU A 278 -9.37 4.62 -1.68
N ARG A 279 -8.40 3.76 -1.33
CA ARG A 279 -7.05 4.21 -0.97
C ARG A 279 -6.37 4.95 -2.11
N TYR A 280 -6.49 4.51 -3.35
CA TYR A 280 -5.98 5.25 -4.52
C TYR A 280 -6.61 6.64 -4.64
N MET A 281 -7.95 6.73 -4.58
CA MET A 281 -8.67 8.02 -4.66
C MET A 281 -8.19 9.00 -3.60
N TYR A 282 -8.10 8.53 -2.35
CA TYR A 282 -7.59 9.32 -1.24
C TYR A 282 -6.14 9.76 -1.46
N THR A 283 -5.31 8.89 -2.03
CA THR A 283 -3.90 9.22 -2.29
C THR A 283 -3.76 10.29 -3.37
N CYS A 284 -4.56 10.25 -4.44
CA CYS A 284 -4.59 11.32 -5.44
C CYS A 284 -5.06 12.65 -4.84
N GLU A 285 -6.16 12.65 -4.08
CA GLU A 285 -6.67 13.86 -3.42
C GLU A 285 -5.62 14.46 -2.47
N TYR A 286 -4.94 13.60 -1.70
CA TYR A 286 -3.89 14.01 -0.76
C TYR A 286 -2.68 14.63 -1.47
N LEU A 287 -2.30 14.11 -2.64
CA LEU A 287 -1.22 14.64 -3.47
C LEU A 287 -1.65 15.81 -4.36
N GLY A 288 -2.94 16.20 -4.34
CA GLY A 288 -3.48 17.30 -5.12
C GLY A 288 -3.70 16.98 -6.60
N GLY A 289 -3.79 15.70 -6.97
CA GLY A 289 -4.13 15.27 -8.32
C GLY A 289 -5.54 14.71 -8.46
N GLU A 290 -5.96 14.56 -9.71
CA GLU A 290 -7.22 13.91 -10.03
C GLU A 290 -7.01 12.41 -10.25
N PRO A 291 -7.88 11.55 -9.70
CA PRO A 291 -7.80 10.12 -9.95
C PRO A 291 -8.13 9.79 -11.40
N ARG A 292 -7.50 8.74 -11.93
CA ARG A 292 -7.80 8.24 -13.28
C ARG A 292 -9.23 7.69 -13.35
N GLU A 293 -9.96 8.10 -14.38
CA GLU A 293 -11.37 7.74 -14.60
C GLU A 293 -11.60 6.23 -14.62
N GLU A 294 -10.69 5.46 -15.22
CA GLU A 294 -10.75 3.99 -15.25
C GLU A 294 -10.85 3.37 -13.85
N LEU A 295 -10.05 3.86 -12.89
CA LEU A 295 -10.06 3.35 -11.51
C LEU A 295 -11.29 3.83 -10.73
N VAL A 296 -11.85 4.99 -11.08
CA VAL A 296 -13.13 5.48 -10.53
C VAL A 296 -14.28 4.59 -11.00
N ASN A 297 -14.33 4.29 -12.30
CA ASN A 297 -15.34 3.38 -12.87
C ASN A 297 -15.20 1.96 -12.29
N ARG A 298 -13.96 1.50 -12.10
CA ARG A 298 -13.68 0.23 -11.44
C ARG A 298 -14.17 0.20 -9.98
N LEU A 299 -14.00 1.30 -9.23
CA LEU A 299 -14.49 1.42 -7.86
C LEU A 299 -16.03 1.33 -7.82
N GLY A 300 -16.72 1.99 -8.75
CA GLY A 300 -18.18 1.89 -8.86
C GLY A 300 -18.65 0.44 -9.06
N ARG A 301 -17.96 -0.34 -9.91
CA ARG A 301 -18.24 -1.77 -10.11
C ARG A 301 -17.93 -2.60 -8.86
N ALA A 302 -16.77 -2.40 -8.23
CA ALA A 302 -16.39 -3.11 -7.01
C ALA A 302 -17.36 -2.85 -5.84
N GLN A 303 -17.90 -1.63 -5.73
CA GLN A 303 -18.92 -1.27 -4.74
C GLN A 303 -20.24 -2.04 -4.95
N GLN A 304 -20.67 -2.23 -6.20
CA GLN A 304 -21.86 -3.01 -6.52
C GLN A 304 -21.68 -4.49 -6.19
N LEU A 305 -20.51 -5.06 -6.51
CA LEU A 305 -20.20 -6.47 -6.23
C LEU A 305 -20.05 -6.75 -4.73
N ALA A 306 -19.41 -5.84 -3.99
CA ALA A 306 -19.25 -5.97 -2.54
C ALA A 306 -20.56 -5.83 -1.74
N ALA A 307 -21.67 -5.45 -2.39
CA ALA A 307 -22.99 -5.34 -1.77
C ALA A 307 -23.90 -6.56 -2.02
N GLN A 308 -23.48 -7.50 -2.88
CA GLN A 308 -24.17 -8.77 -3.15
C GLN A 308 -23.79 -9.81 -2.09
#